data_AF-A0A811UBN7-F1
#
_entry.id   AF-A0A811UBN7-F1
#
_cell.length_a   1.000
_cell.length_b   1.000
_cell.length_c   1.000
_cell.angle_alpha   90.00
_cell.angle_beta   90.00
_cell.angle_gamma   90.00
#
_symmetry.space_group_name_H-M   'P 1'
#
loop_
_entity.id
_entity.type
_entity.pdbx_description
1 polymer ?
#
loop_
_entity_poly.entity_id
_entity_poly.type
_entity_poly.pdbx_seq_one_letter_code
_entity_poly.pdbx_strand_id
1 'polypeptide(L)'
;MIFVSDSNLLGMQILIRNLGDETRCNEIMIPLKTSADATKLSMPPNIIIPGLEGTAGQAWYNIGTSINNNTNILQLHRFGECTTVKEVAEACFEHVKAELKSNHPFYIIGYSYGSFVAIALAAMLEKTATEANSY
;
A
#
# COMPACT_ATOMS: atom_id res chain seq x y z
N MET A 1 -21.66 31.50 15.40
CA MET A 1 -20.63 31.37 14.35
C MET A 1 -19.38 30.85 15.04
N ILE A 2 -19.01 29.58 14.82
CA ILE A 2 -17.81 29.01 15.43
C ILE A 2 -16.62 29.47 14.58
N PHE A 3 -15.74 30.28 15.15
CA PHE A 3 -14.49 30.67 14.50
C PHE A 3 -13.52 29.49 14.59
N VAL A 4 -13.37 28.76 13.48
CA VAL A 4 -12.36 27.72 13.33
C VAL A 4 -11.04 28.42 13.02
N SER A 5 -10.01 28.22 13.83
CA SER A 5 -8.67 28.74 13.52
C SER A 5 -8.12 28.07 12.26
N ASP A 6 -7.25 28.75 11.51
CA ASP A 6 -6.62 28.19 10.30
C ASP A 6 -5.90 26.85 10.57
N SER A 7 -5.35 26.68 11.78
CA SER A 7 -4.74 25.43 12.23
C SER A 7 -5.74 24.27 12.33
N ASN A 8 -6.96 24.54 12.81
CA ASN A 8 -8.02 23.54 12.92
C ASN A 8 -8.53 23.15 11.52
N LEU A 9 -8.63 24.12 10.61
CA LEU A 9 -9.01 23.86 9.22
C LEU A 9 -7.98 22.98 8.50
N LEU A 10 -6.68 23.25 8.68
CA LEU A 10 -5.61 22.41 8.12
C LEU A 10 -5.65 21.00 8.71
N GLY A 11 -5.83 20.86 10.03
CA GLY A 11 -5.97 19.56 10.69
C GLY A 11 -7.14 18.74 10.13
N MET A 12 -8.31 19.38 9.94
CA MET A 12 -9.47 18.75 9.32
C MET A 12 -9.19 18.31 7.87
N GLN A 13 -8.53 19.14 7.06
CA GLN A 13 -8.17 18.78 5.69
C GLN A 13 -7.22 17.58 5.65
N ILE A 14 -6.25 17.51 6.58
CA ILE A 14 -5.34 16.37 6.71
C ILE A 14 -6.08 15.10 7.12
N LEU A 15 -7.06 15.19 8.02
CA LEU A 15 -7.88 14.04 8.40
C LEU A 15 -8.73 13.56 7.22
N ILE A 16 -9.49 14.46 6.59
CA ILE A 16 -10.41 14.12 5.50
C ILE A 16 -9.67 13.45 4.33
N ARG A 17 -8.49 13.94 3.94
CA ARG A 17 -7.74 13.34 2.83
C ARG A 17 -7.20 11.94 3.11
N ASN A 18 -7.12 11.53 4.37
CA ASN A 18 -6.64 10.22 4.80
C ASN A 18 -7.77 9.24 5.11
N LEU A 19 -9.04 9.68 5.06
CA LEU A 19 -10.17 8.77 5.16
C LEU A 19 -10.16 7.81 3.97
N GLY A 20 -10.35 6.53 4.27
CA GLY A 20 -10.43 5.48 3.27
C GLY A 20 -11.63 5.64 2.34
N ASP A 21 -11.48 5.15 1.12
CA ASP A 21 -12.56 5.07 0.14
C ASP A 21 -13.50 3.90 0.46
N GLU A 22 -14.61 4.19 1.13
CA GLU A 22 -15.60 3.18 1.53
C GLU A 22 -16.17 2.38 0.34
N THR A 23 -16.18 2.95 -0.87
CA THR A 23 -16.68 2.26 -2.06
C THR A 23 -15.80 1.07 -2.46
N ARG A 24 -14.55 1.05 -1.99
CA ARG A 24 -13.53 0.04 -2.27
C ARG A 24 -13.09 -0.73 -1.03
N CYS A 25 -13.84 -0.63 0.06
CA CYS A 25 -13.46 -1.21 1.37
C CYS A 25 -13.31 -2.75 1.38
N ASN A 26 -13.86 -3.44 0.38
CA ASN A 26 -13.76 -4.89 0.23
C ASN A 26 -12.49 -5.32 -0.52
N GLU A 27 -11.77 -4.40 -1.15
CA GLU A 27 -10.55 -4.70 -1.90
C GLU A 27 -9.35 -4.77 -0.95
N ILE A 28 -8.57 -5.85 -1.03
CA ILE A 28 -7.31 -5.97 -0.29
C ILE A 28 -6.21 -5.15 -0.96
N MET A 29 -6.23 -5.07 -2.28
CA MET A 29 -5.26 -4.37 -3.09
C MET A 29 -5.99 -3.41 -4.01
N ILE A 30 -5.66 -2.12 -3.93
CA ILE A 30 -6.27 -1.08 -4.74
C ILE A 30 -5.28 -0.62 -5.81
N PRO A 31 -5.55 -0.82 -7.12
CA PRO A 31 -4.79 -0.15 -8.17
C PRO A 31 -4.99 1.36 -8.10
N LEU A 32 -3.88 2.11 -8.11
CA LEU A 32 -3.89 3.56 -8.19
C LEU A 32 -3.99 4.01 -9.64
N LYS A 33 -4.65 5.15 -9.86
CA LYS A 33 -4.55 5.85 -11.16
C LYS A 33 -3.19 6.53 -11.23
N THR A 34 -2.31 6.00 -12.09
CA THR A 34 -0.92 6.49 -12.24
C THR A 34 -0.72 7.27 -13.54
N SER A 35 0.43 7.93 -13.66
CA SER A 35 0.93 8.54 -14.91
C SER A 35 1.79 7.56 -15.74
N ALA A 36 1.72 6.27 -15.44
CA ALA A 36 2.45 5.25 -16.19
C ALA A 36 1.94 5.14 -17.64
N ASP A 37 2.87 5.03 -18.59
CA ASP A 37 2.54 4.68 -19.97
C ASP A 37 2.13 3.21 -20.11
N ALA A 38 1.66 2.81 -21.30
CA ALA A 38 1.20 1.45 -21.56
C ALA A 38 2.29 0.39 -21.30
N THR A 39 3.55 0.70 -21.59
CA THR A 39 4.67 -0.21 -21.34
C THR A 39 4.82 -0.47 -19.84
N LYS A 40 4.82 0.58 -19.02
CA LYS A 40 4.98 0.45 -17.57
C LYS A 40 3.73 -0.08 -16.87
N LEU A 41 2.54 0.12 -17.43
CA LEU A 41 1.31 -0.51 -16.97
C LEU A 41 1.32 -2.04 -17.17
N SER A 42 2.05 -2.55 -18.17
CA SER A 42 2.19 -3.99 -18.41
C SER A 42 3.18 -4.69 -17.46
N MET A 43 3.98 -3.91 -16.74
CA MET A 43 4.94 -4.42 -15.75
C MET A 43 4.24 -4.75 -14.42
N PRO A 44 4.83 -5.64 -13.59
CA PRO A 44 4.34 -5.86 -12.23
C PRO A 44 4.22 -4.52 -11.46
N PRO A 45 3.17 -4.35 -10.65
CA PRO A 45 2.97 -3.14 -9.89
C PRO A 45 4.01 -2.97 -8.79
N ASN A 46 4.37 -1.73 -8.50
CA ASN A 46 4.92 -1.36 -7.20
C ASN A 46 3.82 -1.55 -6.14
N ILE A 47 4.19 -2.03 -4.95
CA ILE A 47 3.24 -2.19 -3.84
C ILE A 47 3.52 -1.14 -2.78
N ILE A 48 2.54 -0.26 -2.55
CA ILE A 48 2.55 0.72 -1.46
C ILE A 48 1.85 0.11 -0.25
N ILE A 49 2.43 0.33 0.93
CA ILE A 49 1.83 -0.03 2.22
C ILE A 49 1.59 1.26 3.02
N PRO A 50 0.32 1.63 3.29
CA PRO A 50 -0.05 2.85 3.96
C PRO A 50 0.38 2.85 5.43
N GLY A 51 0.26 4.02 6.07
CA GLY A 51 0.48 4.17 7.50
C GLY A 51 -0.67 3.60 8.34
N LEU A 52 -0.82 4.15 9.54
CA LEU A 52 -1.86 3.74 10.50
C LEU A 52 -3.29 3.94 9.96
N GLU A 53 -3.49 4.88 9.03
CA GLU A 53 -4.77 5.02 8.34
C GLU A 53 -5.24 3.73 7.66
N GLY A 54 -4.27 2.85 7.32
CA GLY A 54 -4.51 1.48 6.89
C GLY A 54 -5.30 1.34 5.59
N THR A 55 -5.60 2.43 4.91
CA THR A 55 -6.48 2.47 3.74
C THR A 55 -6.01 3.50 2.72
N ALA A 56 -6.46 3.35 1.47
CA ALA A 56 -6.26 4.36 0.45
C ALA A 56 -7.33 5.45 0.58
N GLY A 57 -6.89 6.67 0.89
CA GLY A 57 -7.71 7.87 0.82
C GLY A 57 -7.26 8.81 -0.31
N GLN A 58 -7.84 10.02 -0.33
CA GLN A 58 -7.53 11.04 -1.33
C GLN A 58 -6.03 11.39 -1.39
N ALA A 59 -5.31 11.31 -0.27
CA ALA A 59 -3.86 11.52 -0.23
C ALA A 59 -3.13 10.53 -1.16
N TRP A 60 -3.43 9.24 -1.05
CA TRP A 60 -2.83 8.20 -1.86
C TRP A 60 -3.27 8.27 -3.32
N TYR A 61 -4.53 8.59 -3.59
CA TYR A 61 -5.02 8.80 -4.95
C TYR A 61 -4.31 9.97 -5.65
N ASN A 62 -4.12 11.09 -4.94
CA ASN A 62 -3.40 12.24 -5.47
C ASN A 62 -1.93 11.91 -5.75
N ILE A 63 -1.25 11.24 -4.81
CA ILE A 63 0.13 10.78 -4.99
C ILE A 63 0.24 9.85 -6.21
N GLY A 64 -0.70 8.91 -6.34
CA GLY A 64 -0.78 7.97 -7.45
C GLY A 64 -0.68 8.66 -8.81
N THR A 65 -1.37 9.78 -8.99
CA THR A 65 -1.36 10.52 -10.28
C THR A 65 0.01 11.02 -10.71
N SER A 66 0.97 11.14 -9.80
CA SER A 66 2.34 11.58 -10.12
C SER A 66 3.34 10.42 -10.24
N ILE A 67 2.92 9.18 -10.01
CA ILE A 67 3.77 8.00 -10.14
C ILE A 67 3.81 7.55 -11.60
N ASN A 68 5.02 7.34 -12.13
CA ASN A 68 5.23 6.96 -13.53
C ASN A 68 5.31 5.45 -13.75
N ASN A 69 4.86 4.61 -12.81
CA ASN A 69 4.93 3.14 -12.86
C ASN A 69 3.58 2.54 -12.41
N ASN A 70 3.24 1.33 -12.88
CA ASN A 70 2.11 0.58 -12.36
C ASN A 70 2.24 0.46 -10.82
N THR A 71 1.20 0.78 -10.07
CA THR A 71 1.28 0.86 -8.61
C THR A 71 -0.05 0.52 -7.97
N ASN A 72 0.01 -0.37 -6.98
CA ASN A 72 -1.11 -0.75 -6.14
C ASN A 72 -0.83 -0.38 -4.68
N ILE A 73 -1.88 -0.21 -3.90
CA ILE A 73 -1.80 0.05 -2.46
C ILE A 73 -2.54 -1.02 -1.66
N LEU A 74 -1.83 -1.61 -0.70
CA LEU A 74 -2.37 -2.63 0.21
C LEU A 74 -3.28 -1.99 1.26
N GLN A 75 -4.47 -2.55 1.46
CA GLN A 75 -5.42 -2.11 2.48
C GLN A 75 -5.23 -2.91 3.76
N LEU A 76 -4.67 -2.28 4.80
CA LEU A 76 -4.35 -2.91 6.09
C LEU A 76 -5.57 -3.13 6.99
N HIS A 77 -6.68 -2.40 6.80
CA HIS A 77 -7.88 -2.54 7.64
C HIS A 77 -8.47 -3.96 7.61
N ARG A 78 -8.22 -4.71 6.53
CA ARG A 78 -8.60 -6.13 6.38
C ARG A 78 -7.89 -7.06 7.37
N PHE A 79 -6.77 -6.61 7.94
CA PHE A 79 -5.93 -7.33 8.89
C PHE A 79 -6.00 -6.71 10.29
N GLY A 80 -7.07 -5.97 10.62
CA GLY A 80 -7.22 -5.25 11.88
C GLY A 80 -7.26 -6.13 13.13
N GLU A 81 -7.54 -7.42 12.99
CA GLU A 81 -7.51 -8.40 14.09
C GLU A 81 -6.09 -8.89 14.42
N CYS A 82 -5.11 -8.64 13.54
CA CYS A 82 -3.72 -8.98 13.80
C CYS A 82 -3.15 -8.08 14.89
N THR A 83 -2.42 -8.67 15.83
CA THR A 83 -1.88 -7.99 17.01
C THR A 83 -0.40 -7.65 16.88
N THR A 84 0.28 -8.21 15.87
CA THR A 84 1.70 -7.92 15.60
C THR A 84 1.93 -7.62 14.11
N VAL A 85 3.01 -6.87 13.82
CA VAL A 85 3.45 -6.63 12.43
C VAL A 85 3.72 -7.93 11.69
N LYS A 86 4.24 -8.95 12.39
CA LYS A 86 4.49 -10.26 11.82
C LYS A 86 3.19 -10.93 11.36
N GLU A 87 2.16 -10.93 12.20
CA GLU A 87 0.84 -11.48 11.85
C GLU A 87 0.22 -10.74 10.66
N VAL A 88 0.33 -9.39 10.63
CA VAL A 88 -0.13 -8.60 9.48
C VAL A 88 0.62 -9.02 8.21
N ALA A 89 1.95 -9.12 8.25
CA ALA A 89 2.76 -9.51 7.10
C ALA A 89 2.43 -10.92 6.61
N GLU A 90 2.30 -11.90 7.51
CA GLU A 90 1.90 -13.27 7.19
C GLU A 90 0.51 -13.32 6.55
N ALA A 91 -0.46 -12.59 7.11
CA ALA A 91 -1.83 -12.56 6.61
C ALA A 91 -1.95 -11.91 5.22
N CYS A 92 -1.13 -10.91 4.90
CA CYS A 92 -1.16 -10.25 3.58
C CYS A 92 -0.18 -10.81 2.55
N PHE A 93 0.72 -11.73 2.95
CA PHE A 93 1.82 -12.19 2.10
C PHE A 93 1.36 -12.78 0.76
N GLU A 94 0.40 -13.70 0.77
CA GLU A 94 -0.06 -14.34 -0.48
C GLU A 94 -0.77 -13.35 -1.41
N HIS A 95 -1.46 -12.35 -0.85
CA HIS A 95 -2.07 -11.27 -1.64
C HIS A 95 -1.01 -10.41 -2.31
N VAL A 96 0.06 -10.05 -1.60
CA VAL A 96 1.18 -9.28 -2.16
C VAL A 96 1.92 -10.10 -3.20
N LYS A 97 2.23 -11.37 -2.91
CA LYS A 97 2.95 -12.28 -3.81
C LYS A 97 2.21 -12.51 -5.11
N ALA A 98 0.87 -12.59 -5.09
CA ALA A 98 0.04 -12.76 -6.27
C ALA A 98 0.13 -11.59 -7.28
N GLU A 99 0.43 -10.38 -6.80
CA GLU A 99 0.63 -9.21 -7.65
C GLU A 99 2.03 -9.19 -8.31
N LEU A 100 2.99 -9.91 -7.74
CA LEU A 100 4.38 -9.92 -8.19
C LEU A 100 4.63 -11.05 -9.19
N LYS A 101 5.63 -10.88 -10.05
CA LYS A 101 6.09 -11.93 -10.98
C LYS A 101 7.44 -12.47 -10.52
N SER A 102 7.59 -13.79 -10.50
CA SER A 102 8.79 -14.49 -9.97
C SER A 102 10.12 -14.07 -10.61
N ASN A 103 10.10 -13.57 -11.85
CA ASN A 103 11.30 -13.26 -12.63
C ASN A 103 11.56 -11.75 -12.77
N HIS A 104 10.90 -10.91 -11.96
CA HIS A 104 11.07 -9.46 -12.00
C HIS A 104 11.46 -8.95 -10.61
N PRO A 105 12.33 -7.92 -10.52
CA PRO A 105 12.51 -7.20 -9.27
C PRO A 105 11.16 -6.67 -8.76
N PHE A 106 10.95 -6.74 -7.46
CA PHE A 106 9.78 -6.16 -6.81
C PHE A 106 10.12 -4.84 -6.13
N TYR A 107 9.14 -3.95 -6.04
CA TYR A 107 9.25 -2.70 -5.31
C TYR A 107 8.17 -2.65 -4.24
N ILE A 108 8.58 -2.63 -2.97
CA ILE A 108 7.68 -2.39 -1.83
C ILE A 108 8.04 -1.05 -1.21
N ILE A 109 7.02 -0.20 -1.03
CA ILE A 109 7.15 1.16 -0.52
C ILE A 109 6.30 1.25 0.75
N GLY A 110 6.91 1.32 1.92
CA GLY A 110 6.19 1.46 3.17
C GLY A 110 6.23 2.89 3.70
N TYR A 111 5.08 3.42 4.12
CA TYR A 111 4.95 4.73 4.76
C TYR A 111 4.56 4.60 6.23
N SER A 112 5.25 5.29 7.13
CA SER A 112 4.93 5.31 8.56
C SER A 112 4.85 3.89 9.14
N TYR A 113 3.73 3.50 9.79
CA TYR A 113 3.51 2.13 10.26
C TYR A 113 3.70 1.07 9.16
N GLY A 114 3.27 1.37 7.93
CA GLY A 114 3.45 0.48 6.77
C GLY A 114 4.90 0.16 6.44
N SER A 115 5.87 0.97 6.89
CA SER A 115 7.30 0.66 6.75
C SER A 115 7.70 -0.62 7.49
N PHE A 116 7.11 -0.89 8.66
CA PHE A 116 7.41 -2.13 9.39
C PHE A 116 6.87 -3.36 8.67
N VAL A 117 5.64 -3.27 8.16
CA VAL A 117 5.01 -4.33 7.37
C VAL A 117 5.78 -4.56 6.07
N ALA A 118 6.22 -3.48 5.41
CA ALA A 118 7.01 -3.54 4.18
C ALA A 118 8.33 -4.30 4.36
N ILE A 119 9.07 -4.00 5.42
CA ILE A 119 10.33 -4.68 5.74
C ILE A 119 10.09 -6.17 6.00
N ALA A 120 9.05 -6.52 6.77
CA ALA A 120 8.71 -7.90 7.05
C ALA A 120 8.34 -8.67 5.77
N LEU A 121 7.51 -8.10 4.91
CA LEU A 121 7.15 -8.69 3.62
C LEU A 121 8.34 -8.85 2.67
N ALA A 122 9.22 -7.85 2.59
CA ALA A 122 10.42 -7.92 1.77
C ALA A 122 11.30 -9.11 2.19
N ALA A 123 11.53 -9.29 3.50
CA ALA A 123 12.29 -10.43 4.03
C ALA A 123 11.65 -11.79 3.67
N MET A 124 10.31 -11.89 3.70
CA MET A 124 9.59 -13.10 3.31
C MET A 124 9.70 -13.39 1.80
N LEU A 125 9.61 -12.36 0.96
CA LEU A 125 9.75 -12.47 -0.49
C LEU A 125 11.17 -12.90 -0.88
N GLU A 126 12.20 -12.29 -0.31
CA GLU A 126 13.61 -12.63 -0.55
C GLU A 126 13.93 -14.07 -0.16
N LYS A 127 13.40 -14.53 0.98
CA LYS A 127 13.53 -15.93 1.42
C LYS A 127 12.92 -16.90 0.41
N THR A 128 11.69 -16.62 -0.04
CA THR A 128 10.99 -17.47 -1.00
C THR A 128 11.70 -17.52 -2.35
N ALA A 129 12.25 -16.39 -2.81
CA ALA A 129 13.04 -16.34 -4.04
C ALA A 129 14.34 -17.16 -3.93
N THR A 130 14.98 -17.17 -2.76
CA THR A 130 16.19 -17.96 -2.49
C THR A 130 15.89 -19.47 -2.51
N GLU A 131 14.78 -19.89 -1.89
CA GLU A 131 14.33 -21.28 -1.87
C GLU A 131 13.99 -21.79 -3.28
N ALA A 132 13.36 -20.97 -4.13
CA ALA A 132 13.04 -21.34 -5.51
C ALA A 132 14.26 -21.55 -6.41
N ASN A 133 15.37 -20.85 -6.16
CA ASN A 133 16.62 -20.96 -6.94
C ASN A 133 17.55 -22.09 -6.44
N SER A 134 17.16 -22.82 -5.38
CA SER A 134 17.97 -23.88 -4.77
C SER A 134 17.64 -25.28 -5.29
N TYR A 135 16.78 -25.39 -6.30
CA TYR A 135 16.37 -26.62 -7.00
C TYR A 135 16.66 -26.51 -8.50
#